data_AF-A0A1N6QIC5-F1
#
_entry.id   AF-A0A1N6QIC5-F1
#
_cell.length_a   1.000
_cell.length_b   1.000
_cell.length_c   1.000
_cell.angle_alpha   90.00
_cell.angle_beta   90.00
_cell.angle_gamma   90.00
#
_symmetry.space_group_name_H-M   'P 1'
#
loop_
_entity.id
_entity.type
_entity.pdbx_description
1 polymer ?
#
loop_
_entity_poly.entity_id
_entity_poly.type
_entity_poly.pdbx_seq_one_letter_code
_entity_poly.pdbx_strand_id
1 'polypeptide(L)'
;MDVLSNLPFLALGLFGLARLPKVAEAWRSLVVVLCTGLLLTFTGSGLYHLAPGNTGLLLDRLGMLVLFAGILGLACADRLGLGVARGMLAWVGLGGAASLTAWWYGDNLLPWALLQVGGVLVLLLLACTRPQADAPALRLGLCVAWYGLAKLCELADDELFGLSNQMISGHSLKHLLSSLAVLPLLLPLSAQGRGRQSSASPE
;
A
#
# COMPACT_ATOMS: atom_id res chain seq x y z
N MET A 1 8.07 20.41 -4.06
CA MET A 1 8.45 19.43 -3.01
C MET A 1 7.82 18.06 -3.25
N ASP A 2 6.62 18.01 -3.84
CA ASP A 2 5.79 16.80 -3.84
C ASP A 2 6.38 15.63 -4.65
N VAL A 3 7.06 15.90 -5.78
CA VAL A 3 7.74 14.83 -6.56
C VAL A 3 8.82 14.13 -5.75
N LEU A 4 9.63 14.88 -4.98
CA LEU A 4 10.69 14.31 -4.14
C LEU A 4 10.12 13.57 -2.93
N SER A 5 8.99 14.04 -2.39
CA SER A 5 8.30 13.39 -1.28
C SER A 5 7.76 11.98 -1.64
N ASN A 6 7.69 11.64 -2.93
CA ASN A 6 7.30 10.31 -3.41
C ASN A 6 8.46 9.31 -3.48
N LEU A 7 9.72 9.75 -3.40
CA LEU A 7 10.90 8.87 -3.43
C LEU A 7 10.86 7.70 -2.42
N PRO A 8 10.28 7.84 -1.22
CA PRO A 8 10.08 6.72 -0.31
C PRO A 8 9.27 5.56 -0.91
N PHE A 9 8.26 5.84 -1.75
CA PHE A 9 7.51 4.79 -2.45
C PHE A 9 8.42 4.01 -3.42
N LEU A 10 9.24 4.72 -4.21
CA LEU A 10 10.23 4.10 -5.10
C LEU A 10 11.21 3.22 -4.32
N ALA A 11 11.80 3.78 -3.26
CA ALA A 11 12.78 3.09 -2.43
C ALA A 11 12.20 1.82 -1.81
N LEU A 12 10.99 1.88 -1.26
CA LEU A 12 10.32 0.72 -0.65
C LEU A 12 9.86 -0.32 -1.67
N GLY A 13 9.44 0.11 -2.86
CA GLY A 13 9.11 -0.78 -3.97
C GLY A 13 10.33 -1.60 -4.40
N LEU A 14 11.47 -0.94 -4.64
CA LEU A 14 12.74 -1.60 -4.97
C LEU A 14 13.25 -2.49 -3.82
N PHE A 15 13.13 -2.02 -2.57
CA PHE A 15 13.51 -2.77 -1.38
C PHE A 15 12.73 -4.08 -1.23
N GLY A 16 11.43 -4.07 -1.53
CA GLY A 16 10.57 -5.25 -1.53
C GLY A 16 10.94 -6.23 -2.65
N LEU A 17 11.14 -5.73 -3.87
CA LEU A 17 11.58 -6.55 -5.01
C LEU A 17 12.93 -7.22 -4.76
N ALA A 18 13.91 -6.49 -4.22
CA ALA A 18 15.23 -7.03 -3.87
C ALA A 18 15.17 -8.14 -2.80
N ARG A 19 14.06 -8.25 -2.05
CA ARG A 19 13.84 -9.28 -1.04
C ARG A 19 13.02 -10.47 -1.53
N LEU A 20 12.47 -10.43 -2.75
CA LEU A 20 11.68 -11.55 -3.30
C LEU A 20 12.36 -12.93 -3.18
N PRO A 21 13.68 -13.08 -3.36
CA PRO A 21 14.34 -14.38 -3.16
C PRO A 21 14.20 -14.94 -1.74
N LYS A 22 14.04 -14.07 -0.74
CA LYS A 22 13.85 -14.41 0.69
C LYS A 22 12.37 -14.59 1.07
N VAL A 23 11.44 -14.36 0.14
CA VAL A 23 10.01 -14.53 0.37
C VAL A 23 9.60 -15.92 -0.10
N ALA A 24 8.82 -16.62 0.73
CA ALA A 24 8.25 -17.91 0.38
C ALA A 24 7.39 -17.81 -0.90
N GLU A 25 7.50 -18.81 -1.77
CA GLU A 25 6.93 -18.77 -3.12
C GLU A 25 5.44 -18.39 -3.15
N ALA A 26 4.67 -18.96 -2.23
CA ALA A 26 3.23 -18.72 -2.10
C ALA A 26 2.85 -17.23 -1.88
N TRP A 27 3.78 -16.40 -1.41
CA TRP A 27 3.57 -14.97 -1.12
C TRP A 27 4.17 -14.04 -2.17
N ARG A 28 5.01 -14.56 -3.08
CA ARG A 28 5.78 -13.73 -4.02
C ARG A 28 4.88 -12.90 -4.93
N SER A 29 3.79 -13.47 -5.43
CA SER A 29 2.85 -12.74 -6.29
C SER A 29 2.22 -11.54 -5.59
N LEU A 30 1.81 -11.70 -4.32
CA LEU A 30 1.27 -10.61 -3.51
C LEU A 30 2.30 -9.51 -3.23
N VAL A 31 3.55 -9.89 -2.96
CA VAL A 31 4.65 -8.94 -2.79
C VAL A 31 4.95 -8.20 -4.09
N VAL A 32 4.92 -8.89 -5.24
CA VAL A 32 5.08 -8.25 -6.55
C VAL A 32 3.96 -7.23 -6.79
N VAL A 33 2.69 -7.57 -6.52
CA VAL A 33 1.57 -6.62 -6.67
C VAL A 33 1.78 -5.40 -5.77
N LEU A 34 2.14 -5.59 -4.51
CA LEU A 34 2.43 -4.50 -3.57
C LEU A 34 3.55 -3.59 -4.09
N CYS A 35 4.67 -4.17 -4.51
CA CYS A 35 5.84 -3.41 -4.98
C CYS A 35 5.55 -2.68 -6.30
N THR A 36 4.85 -3.33 -7.23
CA THR A 36 4.39 -2.70 -8.47
C THR A 36 3.47 -1.52 -8.15
N GLY A 37 2.54 -1.68 -7.19
CA GLY A 37 1.70 -0.58 -6.72
C GLY A 37 2.49 0.60 -6.17
N LEU A 38 3.54 0.36 -5.38
CA LEU A 38 4.45 1.41 -4.88
C LEU A 38 5.13 2.16 -6.03
N LEU A 39 5.69 1.44 -7.01
CA LEU A 39 6.37 2.03 -8.17
C LEU A 39 5.42 2.82 -9.07
N LEU A 40 4.20 2.29 -9.28
CA LEU A 40 3.16 2.97 -10.04
C LEU A 40 2.64 4.21 -9.30
N THR A 41 2.52 4.16 -7.97
CA THR A 41 2.13 5.33 -7.16
C THR A 41 3.20 6.42 -7.24
N PHE A 42 4.48 6.07 -7.11
CA PHE A 42 5.59 7.01 -7.32
C PHE A 42 5.51 7.68 -8.70
N THR A 43 5.33 6.86 -9.75
CA THR A 43 5.32 7.34 -11.13
C THR A 43 4.07 8.19 -11.41
N GLY A 44 2.88 7.71 -11.05
CA GLY A 44 1.60 8.40 -11.27
C GLY A 44 1.51 9.71 -10.50
N SER A 45 1.87 9.70 -9.21
CA SER A 45 1.92 10.91 -8.39
C SER A 45 2.95 11.92 -8.92
N GLY A 46 4.14 11.44 -9.29
CA GLY A 46 5.17 12.28 -9.91
C GLY A 46 4.68 12.96 -11.19
N LEU A 47 4.05 12.20 -12.10
CA LEU A 47 3.49 12.73 -13.34
C LEU A 47 2.36 13.73 -13.09
N TYR A 48 1.49 13.46 -12.11
CA TYR A 48 0.42 14.38 -11.72
C TYR A 48 0.96 15.74 -11.24
N HIS A 49 2.04 15.74 -10.46
CA HIS A 49 2.66 17.00 -10.00
C HIS A 49 3.41 17.75 -11.11
N LEU A 50 3.94 17.04 -12.12
CA LEU A 50 4.61 17.66 -13.27
C LEU A 50 3.62 18.28 -14.27
N ALA A 51 2.47 17.64 -14.46
CA ALA A 51 1.42 18.11 -15.36
C ALA A 51 0.03 17.87 -14.73
N PRO A 52 -0.43 18.78 -13.85
CA PRO A 52 -1.71 18.64 -13.19
C PRO A 52 -2.86 18.55 -14.20
N GLY A 53 -3.68 17.51 -14.09
CA GLY A 53 -4.82 17.27 -14.97
C GLY A 53 -5.45 15.90 -14.74
N ASN A 54 -6.61 15.67 -15.34
CA ASN A 54 -7.39 14.44 -15.12
C ASN A 54 -6.59 13.18 -15.49
N THR A 55 -5.79 13.21 -16.56
CA THR A 55 -4.97 12.08 -16.97
C THR A 55 -3.89 11.75 -15.93
N GLY A 56 -3.16 12.75 -15.43
CA GLY A 56 -2.17 12.55 -14.37
C GLY A 56 -2.83 12.00 -13.10
N LEU A 57 -3.99 12.54 -12.73
CA LEU A 57 -4.76 12.10 -11.57
C LEU A 57 -5.31 10.67 -11.72
N LEU A 58 -5.68 10.26 -12.94
CA LEU A 58 -6.07 8.89 -13.23
C LEU A 58 -4.89 7.94 -13.02
N LEU A 59 -3.71 8.28 -13.54
CA LEU A 59 -2.50 7.46 -13.38
C LEU A 59 -2.09 7.33 -11.90
N ASP A 60 -2.18 8.43 -11.14
CA ASP A 60 -1.95 8.45 -9.70
C ASP A 60 -2.91 7.49 -8.97
N ARG A 61 -4.21 7.56 -9.26
CA ARG A 61 -5.23 6.67 -8.69
C ARG A 61 -5.06 5.21 -9.10
N LEU A 62 -4.65 4.93 -10.33
CA LEU A 62 -4.35 3.57 -10.77
C LEU A 62 -3.15 2.99 -10.00
N GLY A 63 -2.11 3.78 -9.76
CA GLY A 63 -0.99 3.38 -8.91
C GLY A 63 -1.44 3.03 -7.49
N MET A 64 -2.21 3.95 -6.87
CA MET A 64 -2.78 3.73 -5.54
C MET A 64 -3.70 2.51 -5.49
N LEU A 65 -4.49 2.25 -6.54
CA LEU A 65 -5.37 1.09 -6.63
C LEU A 65 -4.59 -0.23 -6.55
N VAL A 66 -3.51 -0.36 -7.34
CA VAL A 66 -2.67 -1.56 -7.34
C VAL A 66 -1.98 -1.73 -5.98
N LEU A 67 -1.50 -0.63 -5.38
CA LEU A 67 -0.92 -0.64 -4.05
C LEU A 67 -1.92 -1.13 -3.00
N PHE A 68 -3.13 -0.59 -3.03
CA PHE A 68 -4.20 -0.92 -2.09
C PHE A 68 -4.64 -2.38 -2.22
N ALA A 69 -4.76 -2.88 -3.46
CA ALA A 69 -5.02 -4.29 -3.72
C ALA A 69 -3.92 -5.19 -3.12
N GLY A 70 -2.64 -4.81 -3.28
CA GLY A 70 -1.51 -5.53 -2.68
C GLY A 70 -1.57 -5.58 -1.15
N ILE A 71 -1.88 -4.45 -0.50
CA ILE A 71 -2.02 -4.35 0.96
C ILE A 71 -3.16 -5.25 1.47
N LEU A 72 -4.35 -5.13 0.88
CA LEU A 72 -5.52 -5.92 1.30
C LEU A 72 -5.34 -7.41 0.97
N GLY A 73 -4.74 -7.73 -0.17
CA GLY A 73 -4.38 -9.09 -0.55
C GLY A 73 -3.43 -9.74 0.47
N LEU A 74 -2.38 -9.03 0.89
CA LEU A 74 -1.46 -9.50 1.93
C LEU A 74 -2.15 -9.67 3.29
N ALA A 75 -2.97 -8.69 3.70
CA ALA A 75 -3.73 -8.77 4.94
C ALA A 75 -4.69 -9.96 4.96
N CYS A 76 -5.46 -10.16 3.89
CA CYS A 76 -6.35 -11.30 3.73
C CYS A 76 -5.56 -12.62 3.70
N ALA A 77 -4.42 -12.68 3.02
CA ALA A 77 -3.60 -13.89 2.99
C ALA A 77 -3.11 -14.29 4.39
N ASP A 78 -2.69 -13.30 5.19
CA ASP A 78 -2.15 -13.50 6.55
C ASP A 78 -3.23 -13.97 7.53
N ARG A 79 -4.46 -13.43 7.40
CA ARG A 79 -5.56 -13.70 8.35
C ARG A 79 -6.54 -14.76 7.91
N LEU A 80 -6.83 -14.85 6.62
CA LEU A 80 -7.94 -15.64 6.06
C LEU A 80 -7.49 -16.66 5.00
N GLY A 81 -6.25 -16.57 4.52
CA GLY A 81 -5.65 -17.53 3.61
C GLY A 81 -5.52 -17.05 2.17
N LEU A 82 -4.68 -17.72 1.39
CA LEU A 82 -4.34 -17.32 0.02
C LEU A 82 -5.53 -17.38 -0.95
N GLY A 83 -6.51 -18.24 -0.69
CA GLY A 83 -7.76 -18.30 -1.48
C GLY A 83 -8.56 -17.01 -1.39
N VAL A 84 -8.80 -16.53 -0.17
CA VAL A 84 -9.51 -15.27 0.09
C VAL A 84 -8.73 -14.08 -0.45
N ALA A 85 -7.40 -14.08 -0.32
CA ALA A 85 -6.54 -13.04 -0.88
C ALA A 85 -6.69 -12.85 -2.39
N ARG A 86 -6.80 -13.95 -3.16
CA ARG A 86 -7.04 -13.87 -4.62
C ARG A 86 -8.40 -13.25 -4.94
N GLY A 87 -9.44 -13.63 -4.20
CA GLY A 87 -10.76 -13.01 -4.32
C GLY A 87 -10.73 -11.52 -4.00
N MET A 88 -10.01 -11.14 -2.93
CA MET A 88 -9.83 -9.74 -2.55
C MET A 88 -9.09 -8.93 -3.62
N LEU A 89 -8.02 -9.46 -4.21
CA LEU A 89 -7.32 -8.82 -5.33
C LEU A 89 -8.26 -8.57 -6.52
N ALA A 90 -9.03 -9.58 -6.92
CA ALA A 90 -9.98 -9.46 -8.02
C ALA A 90 -11.07 -8.42 -7.69
N TRP A 91 -11.62 -8.45 -6.48
CA TRP A 91 -12.66 -7.53 -6.05
C TRP A 91 -12.17 -6.08 -6.03
N VAL A 92 -11.01 -5.82 -5.42
CA VAL A 92 -10.41 -4.48 -5.39
C VAL A 92 -10.02 -4.02 -6.79
N GLY A 93 -9.38 -4.89 -7.59
CA GLY A 93 -8.96 -4.54 -8.95
C GLY A 93 -10.13 -4.21 -9.87
N LEU A 94 -11.14 -5.07 -9.94
CA LEU A 94 -12.32 -4.87 -10.80
C LEU A 94 -13.20 -3.73 -10.26
N GLY A 95 -13.45 -3.69 -8.95
CA GLY A 95 -14.24 -2.63 -8.32
C GLY A 95 -13.58 -1.27 -8.45
N GLY A 96 -12.25 -1.20 -8.29
CA GLY A 96 -11.47 0.01 -8.47
C GLY A 96 -11.45 0.48 -9.92
N ALA A 97 -11.24 -0.41 -10.88
CA ALA A 97 -11.32 -0.07 -12.31
C ALA A 97 -12.71 0.46 -12.68
N ALA A 98 -13.78 -0.21 -12.24
CA ALA A 98 -15.15 0.26 -12.45
C ALA A 98 -15.40 1.64 -11.81
N SER A 99 -14.89 1.85 -10.59
CA SER A 99 -14.99 3.13 -9.88
C SER A 99 -14.27 4.27 -10.61
N LEU A 100 -13.07 4.01 -11.14
CA LEU A 100 -12.31 5.01 -11.90
C LEU A 100 -12.95 5.31 -13.25
N THR A 101 -13.56 4.32 -13.90
CA THR A 101 -14.36 4.53 -15.13
C THR A 101 -15.60 5.39 -14.85
N ALA A 102 -16.32 5.13 -13.74
CA ALA A 102 -17.48 5.93 -13.34
C ALA A 102 -17.09 7.39 -13.07
N TRP A 103 -15.94 7.61 -12.44
CA TRP A 103 -15.40 8.96 -12.29
C TRP A 103 -15.00 9.58 -13.64
N TRP A 104 -14.29 8.85 -14.50
CA TRP A 104 -13.77 9.41 -15.76
C TRP A 104 -14.85 9.90 -16.72
N TYR A 105 -15.98 9.19 -16.80
CA TYR A 105 -17.06 9.52 -17.73
C TYR A 105 -18.22 10.32 -17.11
N GLY A 106 -18.35 10.33 -15.79
CA GLY A 106 -19.52 10.91 -15.11
C GLY A 106 -19.20 11.71 -13.85
N ASP A 107 -17.92 12.01 -13.59
CA ASP A 107 -17.42 12.75 -12.42
C ASP A 107 -17.87 12.18 -11.05
N ASN A 108 -18.36 10.94 -11.03
CA ASN A 108 -18.86 10.31 -9.82
C ASN A 108 -17.72 9.61 -9.06
N LEU A 109 -17.24 10.26 -7.99
CA LEU A 109 -16.20 9.74 -7.11
C LEU A 109 -16.71 8.84 -5.98
N LEU A 110 -18.02 8.72 -5.78
CA LEU A 110 -18.59 7.97 -4.65
C LEU A 110 -18.15 6.49 -4.64
N PRO A 111 -18.17 5.74 -5.77
CA PRO A 111 -17.71 4.35 -5.76
C PRO A 111 -16.24 4.21 -5.34
N TRP A 112 -15.39 5.14 -5.80
CA TRP A 112 -13.98 5.18 -5.44
C TRP A 112 -13.78 5.44 -3.94
N ALA A 113 -14.51 6.41 -3.38
CA ALA A 113 -14.46 6.72 -1.95
C ALA A 113 -14.93 5.53 -1.09
N LEU A 114 -16.03 4.87 -1.48
CA LEU A 114 -16.54 3.68 -0.78
C LEU A 114 -15.54 2.52 -0.80
N LEU A 115 -14.88 2.29 -1.95
CA LEU A 115 -13.85 1.26 -2.06
C LEU A 115 -12.66 1.53 -1.12
N GLN A 116 -12.19 2.79 -1.05
CA GLN A 116 -11.12 3.16 -0.14
C GLN A 116 -11.52 3.02 1.33
N VAL A 117 -12.62 3.64 1.75
CA VAL A 117 -13.09 3.62 3.13
C VAL A 117 -13.41 2.20 3.57
N GLY A 118 -14.12 1.44 2.74
CA GLY A 118 -14.44 0.05 2.99
C GLY A 118 -13.20 -0.83 3.12
N GLY A 119 -12.20 -0.64 2.26
CA GLY A 119 -10.96 -1.39 2.35
C GLY A 119 -10.13 -1.03 3.61
N VAL A 120 -10.07 0.24 4.01
CA VAL A 120 -9.43 0.64 5.28
C VAL A 120 -10.15 0.01 6.47
N LEU A 121 -11.48 -0.03 6.45
CA LEU A 121 -12.28 -0.71 7.48
C LEU A 121 -11.98 -2.22 7.52
N VAL A 122 -11.88 -2.89 6.37
CA VAL A 122 -11.46 -4.29 6.30
C VAL A 122 -10.07 -4.47 6.91
N LEU A 123 -9.11 -3.62 6.55
CA LEU A 123 -7.75 -3.68 7.10
C LEU A 123 -7.72 -3.51 8.63
N LEU A 124 -8.52 -2.57 9.16
CA LEU A 124 -8.73 -2.36 10.59
C LEU A 124 -9.30 -3.61 11.28
N LEU A 125 -10.36 -4.18 10.73
CA LEU A 125 -10.98 -5.40 11.27
C LEU A 125 -9.99 -6.57 11.28
N LEU A 126 -9.22 -6.73 10.20
CA LEU A 126 -8.17 -7.76 10.11
C LEU A 126 -7.00 -7.51 11.08
N ALA A 127 -6.69 -6.26 11.40
CA ALA A 127 -5.67 -5.94 12.40
C ALA A 127 -6.08 -6.41 13.82
N CYS A 128 -7.39 -6.54 14.08
CA CYS A 128 -7.93 -7.04 15.35
C CYS A 128 -8.04 -8.57 15.42
N THR A 129 -7.75 -9.30 14.35
CA THR A 129 -7.75 -10.77 14.35
C THR A 129 -6.34 -11.32 14.59
N ARG A 130 -6.18 -12.66 14.68
CA ARG A 130 -4.86 -13.30 14.77
C ARG A 130 -4.41 -13.80 13.39
N PRO A 131 -3.09 -13.82 13.10
CA PRO A 131 -2.57 -14.47 11.90
C PRO A 131 -2.82 -15.97 11.95
N GLN A 132 -2.91 -16.61 10.78
CA GLN A 132 -2.92 -18.07 10.68
C GLN A 132 -1.59 -18.65 11.20
N ALA A 133 -1.62 -19.90 11.66
CA ALA A 133 -0.47 -20.54 12.32
C ALA A 133 0.83 -20.51 11.50
N ASP A 134 0.74 -20.74 10.18
CA ASP A 134 1.90 -20.75 9.28
C ASP A 134 2.11 -19.44 8.51
N ALA A 135 1.35 -18.39 8.84
CA ALA A 135 1.46 -17.11 8.19
C ALA A 135 2.67 -16.30 8.72
N PRO A 136 3.21 -15.36 7.93
CA PRO A 136 4.30 -14.47 8.33
C PRO A 136 4.00 -13.58 9.56
N ALA A 137 2.74 -13.51 10.01
CA ALA A 137 2.27 -12.66 11.10
C ALA A 137 2.53 -11.18 10.81
N LEU A 138 1.93 -10.70 9.72
CA LEU A 138 2.04 -9.31 9.28
C LEU A 138 1.58 -8.34 10.39
N ARG A 139 2.28 -7.23 10.55
CA ARG A 139 2.01 -6.26 11.62
C ARG A 139 0.96 -5.23 11.17
N LEU A 140 -0.27 -5.70 10.92
CA LEU A 140 -1.35 -4.89 10.35
C LEU A 140 -1.71 -3.66 11.21
N GLY A 141 -1.71 -3.78 12.54
CA GLY A 141 -1.97 -2.65 13.43
C GLY A 141 -0.95 -1.50 13.26
N LEU A 142 0.33 -1.84 13.03
CA LEU A 142 1.36 -0.83 12.78
C LEU A 142 1.23 -0.22 11.37
N CYS A 143 0.83 -1.01 10.37
CA CYS A 143 0.48 -0.50 9.03
C CYS A 143 -0.63 0.55 9.13
N VAL A 144 -1.70 0.24 9.88
CA VAL A 144 -2.81 1.17 10.09
C VAL A 144 -2.38 2.40 10.88
N ALA A 145 -1.56 2.25 11.92
CA ALA A 145 -1.06 3.38 12.70
C ALA A 145 -0.27 4.38 11.85
N TRP A 146 0.64 3.90 10.99
CA TRP A 146 1.38 4.75 10.06
C TRP A 146 0.47 5.46 9.06
N TYR A 147 -0.51 4.75 8.49
CA TYR A 147 -1.48 5.36 7.57
C TYR A 147 -2.37 6.39 8.28
N GLY A 148 -2.83 6.10 9.49
CA GLY A 148 -3.60 7.03 10.32
C GLY A 148 -2.80 8.29 10.62
N LEU A 149 -1.52 8.16 10.97
CA LEU A 149 -0.63 9.31 11.17
C LEU A 149 -0.44 10.12 9.88
N ALA A 150 -0.31 9.46 8.73
CA ALA A 150 -0.25 10.14 7.44
C ALA A 150 -1.50 11.00 7.17
N LYS A 151 -2.69 10.46 7.50
CA LYS A 151 -3.97 11.19 7.37
C LYS A 151 -4.09 12.34 8.35
N LEU A 152 -3.60 12.19 9.57
CA LEU A 152 -3.55 13.32 10.52
C LEU A 152 -2.64 14.44 10.02
N CYS A 153 -1.47 14.10 9.47
CA CYS A 153 -0.59 15.11 8.86
C CYS A 153 -1.23 15.79 7.64
N GLU A 154 -1.99 15.06 6.83
CA GLU A 154 -2.73 15.65 5.70
C GLU A 154 -3.83 16.61 6.16
N LEU A 155 -4.53 16.31 7.26
CA LEU A 155 -5.55 17.19 7.83
C LEU A 155 -4.95 18.46 8.47
N ALA A 156 -3.75 18.35 9.02
CA ALA A 156 -3.03 19.45 9.68
C ALA A 156 -2.02 20.14 8.75
N ASP A 157 -2.20 20.09 7.43
CA ASP A 157 -1.21 20.56 6.45
C ASP A 157 -0.83 22.03 6.65
N ASP A 158 -1.83 22.91 6.72
CA ASP A 158 -1.63 24.35 6.90
C ASP A 158 -0.98 24.68 8.26
N GLU A 159 -1.38 23.97 9.32
CA GLU A 159 -0.85 24.15 10.67
C GLU A 159 0.63 23.72 10.76
N LEU A 160 0.97 22.57 10.19
CA LEU A 160 2.33 22.05 10.12
C LEU A 160 3.24 22.94 9.27
N PHE A 161 2.70 23.50 8.17
CA PHE A 161 3.44 24.42 7.31
C PHE A 161 3.75 25.73 8.03
N GLY A 162 2.79 26.26 8.81
CA GLY A 162 3.00 27.45 9.65
C GLY A 162 4.01 27.22 10.78
N LEU A 163 3.90 26.11 11.51
CA LEU A 163 4.80 25.78 12.64
C LEU A 163 6.23 25.47 12.21
N SER A 164 6.42 24.94 11.00
CA SER A 164 7.73 24.56 10.47
C SER A 164 8.48 25.70 9.77
N ASN A 165 8.05 26.96 9.93
CA ASN A 165 8.58 28.10 9.17
C ASN A 165 8.56 27.84 7.65
N GLN A 166 7.48 27.25 7.14
CA GLN A 166 7.30 26.91 5.72
C GLN A 166 8.30 25.88 5.16
N MET A 167 8.98 25.12 6.02
CA MET A 167 9.96 24.13 5.59
C MET A 167 9.36 22.74 5.34
N ILE A 168 8.27 22.37 6.05
CA ILE A 168 7.68 21.03 5.99
C ILE A 168 6.15 21.15 5.86
N SER A 169 5.61 20.68 4.73
CA SER A 169 4.15 20.52 4.57
C SER A 169 3.69 19.18 5.14
N GLY A 170 2.49 19.16 5.71
CA GLY A 170 1.78 17.92 6.04
C GLY A 170 1.61 17.02 4.80
N HIS A 171 1.51 17.60 3.60
CA HIS A 171 1.53 16.90 2.33
C HIS A 171 2.82 16.11 2.09
N SER A 172 3.99 16.67 2.39
CA SER A 172 5.25 15.94 2.23
C SER A 172 5.39 14.82 3.28
N LEU A 173 4.96 15.09 4.52
CA LEU A 173 4.95 14.10 5.59
C LEU A 173 3.99 12.95 5.30
N LYS A 174 2.82 13.21 4.69
CA LYS A 174 1.86 12.14 4.39
C LYS A 174 2.45 11.12 3.43
N HIS A 175 3.22 11.53 2.41
CA HIS A 175 3.83 10.60 1.45
C HIS A 175 4.89 9.73 2.13
N LEU A 176 5.72 10.35 2.99
CA LEU A 176 6.68 9.61 3.80
C LEU A 176 5.97 8.58 4.69
N LEU A 177 5.01 9.01 5.52
CA LEU A 177 4.34 8.17 6.49
C LEU A 177 3.49 7.06 5.84
N SER A 178 2.78 7.38 4.75
CA SER A 178 2.00 6.39 3.99
C SER A 178 2.90 5.36 3.30
N SER A 179 4.09 5.74 2.84
CA SER A 179 5.07 4.77 2.33
C SER A 179 5.57 3.84 3.46
N LEU A 180 5.88 4.40 4.64
CA LEU A 180 6.38 3.63 5.80
C LEU A 180 5.34 2.62 6.31
N ALA A 181 4.05 2.83 6.07
CA ALA A 181 2.98 1.89 6.38
C ALA A 181 3.18 0.51 5.73
N VAL A 182 4.01 0.39 4.69
CA VAL A 182 4.29 -0.89 4.02
C VAL A 182 5.40 -1.72 4.69
N LEU A 183 6.31 -1.10 5.45
CA LEU A 183 7.38 -1.83 6.16
C LEU A 183 6.86 -2.92 7.13
N PRO A 184 5.81 -2.67 7.94
CA PRO A 184 5.18 -3.69 8.79
C PRO A 184 4.66 -4.92 8.04
N LEU A 185 4.44 -4.81 6.73
CA LEU A 185 4.02 -5.90 5.84
C LEU A 185 5.23 -6.61 5.23
N LEU A 186 6.24 -5.86 4.76
CA LEU A 186 7.40 -6.44 4.05
C LEU A 186 8.40 -7.15 4.97
N LEU A 187 8.64 -6.63 6.17
CA LEU A 187 9.71 -7.14 7.03
C LEU A 187 9.48 -8.60 7.50
N PRO A 188 8.28 -8.99 7.99
CA PRO A 188 8.04 -10.36 8.44
C PRO A 188 8.17 -11.39 7.31
N LEU A 189 7.76 -11.04 6.08
CA LEU A 189 7.86 -11.89 4.89
C LEU A 189 9.30 -12.29 4.56
N SER A 190 10.26 -11.39 4.79
CA SER A 190 11.67 -11.63 4.51
C SER A 190 12.39 -12.46 5.59
N ALA A 191 11.83 -12.55 6.80
CA ALA A 191 12.37 -13.34 7.89
C ALA A 191 11.98 -14.83 7.77
N GLN A 192 10.77 -15.12 7.27
CA GLN A 192 10.26 -16.49 7.15
C GLN A 192 11.08 -17.35 6.16
N GLY A 193 11.52 -16.78 5.02
CA GLY A 193 12.31 -17.54 4.05
C GLY A 193 13.70 -17.96 4.56
N ARG A 194 14.25 -17.28 5.58
CA ARG A 194 15.50 -17.70 6.23
C ARG A 194 15.30 -18.95 7.11
N GLY A 195 14.15 -19.05 7.81
CA GLY A 195 13.86 -20.18 8.69
C GLY A 195 13.67 -21.50 7.94
N ARG A 196 13.03 -21.47 6.77
CA ARG A 196 12.80 -22.69 5.95
C ARG A 196 14.01 -23.14 5.13
N GLN A 197 14.91 -22.24 4.74
CA GLN A 197 16.15 -22.62 4.04
C GLN A 197 17.15 -23.32 4.99
N SER A 198 17.14 -22.98 6.28
CA SER A 198 17.99 -23.62 7.29
C SER A 198 17.57 -25.05 7.66
N SER A 199 16.30 -25.41 7.47
CA SER A 199 15.76 -26.74 7.81
C SER A 199 15.79 -27.75 6.66
N ALA A 200 16.26 -27.33 5.47
CA ALA A 200 16.23 -28.13 4.25
C ALA A 200 17.63 -28.66 3.84
N SER A 201 18.56 -28.80 4.79
CA SER A 201 19.83 -29.51 4.57
C SER A 201 19.69 -30.93 5.13
N PRO A 202 19.53 -31.97 4.30
CA PRO A 202 19.77 -33.34 4.72
C PRO A 202 21.28 -33.57 4.75
N GLU A 203 21.77 -34.19 5.83
CA GLU A 203 23.02 -34.95 5.83
C GLU A 203 22.95 -36.13 4.85
#